data_AF-A0A178UZB1-F1
#
_entry.id   AF-A0A178UZB1-F1
#
_cell.length_a   1.000
_cell.length_b   1.000
_cell.length_c   1.000
_cell.angle_alpha   90.00
_cell.angle_beta   90.00
_cell.angle_gamma   90.00
#
_symmetry.space_group_name_H-M   'P 1'
#
loop_
_entity.id
_entity.type
_entity.pdbx_description
1 polymer ?
#
loop_
_entity_poly.entity_id
_entity_poly.type
_entity_poly.pdbx_seq_one_letter_code
_entity_poly.pdbx_strand_id
1 'polypeptide(L)'
;MFTYTKKVCRDKDKEPKVWEDVAGIKGTFVVNIGDLMERWTNGLFRSTLHRVVSVGKERYSVAVFVDPDPNCVVECLESCCSETYPPR
;
A
#
# COMPACT_ATOMS: atom_id res chain seq x y z
N MET A 1 -13.37 22.21 0.14
CA MET A 1 -12.87 21.35 1.23
C MET A 1 -12.97 19.91 0.74
N PHE A 2 -11.86 19.25 0.44
CA PHE A 2 -11.86 17.85 -0.01
C PHE A 2 -12.18 16.98 1.20
N THR A 3 -13.43 16.55 1.34
CA THR A 3 -13.85 15.63 2.38
C THR A 3 -13.05 14.32 2.22
N TYR A 4 -12.17 14.03 3.18
CA TYR A 4 -11.30 12.86 3.17
C TYR A 4 -12.13 11.58 3.28
N THR A 5 -11.92 10.63 2.38
CA THR A 5 -12.62 9.33 2.41
C THR A 5 -11.67 8.14 2.43
N LYS A 6 -10.42 8.28 1.98
CA LYS A 6 -9.42 7.22 2.03
C LYS A 6 -8.64 7.37 3.32
N LYS A 7 -8.56 6.29 4.10
CA LYS A 7 -7.70 6.18 5.28
C LYS A 7 -6.64 5.11 5.08
N VAL A 8 -5.48 5.31 5.68
CA VAL A 8 -4.35 4.37 5.68
C VAL A 8 -3.91 4.07 7.11
N CYS A 9 -3.50 2.83 7.36
CA CYS A 9 -2.82 2.42 8.59
C CYS A 9 -1.39 2.04 8.19
N ARG A 10 -0.41 2.89 8.54
CA ARG A 10 0.98 2.71 8.12
C ARG A 10 1.62 1.48 8.76
N ASP A 11 1.29 1.25 10.03
CA ASP A 11 1.73 0.08 10.77
C ASP A 11 0.57 -0.92 10.83
N LYS A 12 0.62 -1.94 9.96
CA LYS A 12 -0.44 -2.96 9.86
C LYS A 12 -0.45 -3.94 11.03
N ASP A 13 0.70 -4.10 11.71
CA ASP A 13 0.93 -5.10 12.75
C ASP A 13 0.68 -4.54 14.17
N LYS A 14 0.64 -3.22 14.31
CA LYS A 14 0.34 -2.54 15.58
C LYS A 14 -1.12 -2.69 16.01
N GLU A 15 -1.31 -2.94 17.30
CA GLU A 15 -2.59 -2.86 17.98
C GLU A 15 -2.57 -1.82 19.13
N PRO A 16 -3.54 -0.90 19.20
CA PRO A 16 -4.65 -0.72 18.26
C PRO A 16 -4.18 -0.14 16.92
N LYS A 17 -4.90 -0.47 15.84
CA LYS A 17 -4.67 0.13 14.52
C LYS A 17 -4.90 1.65 14.53
N VAL A 18 -3.93 2.40 14.03
CA VAL A 18 -3.99 3.86 13.92
C VAL A 18 -4.27 4.26 12.48
N TRP A 19 -5.41 4.92 12.24
CA TRP A 19 -5.85 5.31 10.90
C TRP A 19 -5.61 6.79 10.63
N GLU A 20 -4.93 7.09 9.53
CA GLU A 20 -4.65 8.43 9.04
C GLU A 20 -5.48 8.74 7.79
N ASP A 21 -5.95 9.98 7.65
CA ASP A 21 -6.63 10.45 6.44
C ASP A 21 -5.64 10.73 5.31
N VAL A 22 -5.98 10.30 4.10
CA VAL A 22 -5.18 10.57 2.88
C VAL A 22 -5.79 11.76 2.14
N ALA A 23 -5.02 12.85 2.06
CA ALA A 23 -5.44 14.06 1.39
C ALA A 23 -5.55 13.89 -0.13
N GLY A 24 -6.69 14.28 -0.68
CA GLY A 24 -6.85 14.44 -2.13
C GLY A 24 -6.23 15.76 -2.58
N ILE A 25 -5.05 15.72 -3.19
CA ILE A 25 -4.40 16.91 -3.77
C ILE A 25 -4.79 16.97 -5.25
N LYS A 26 -5.35 18.11 -5.68
CA LYS A 26 -5.79 18.31 -7.07
C LYS A 26 -4.62 18.11 -8.04
N GLY A 27 -4.85 17.35 -9.12
CA GLY A 27 -3.84 17.08 -10.14
C GLY A 27 -2.79 16.03 -9.75
N THR A 28 -3.04 15.24 -8.69
CA THR A 28 -2.13 14.19 -8.23
C THR A 28 -2.81 12.83 -8.18
N PHE A 29 -1.98 11.78 -8.12
CA PHE A 29 -2.41 10.42 -7.84
C PHE A 29 -1.97 10.00 -6.44
N VAL A 30 -2.78 9.14 -5.81
CA VAL A 30 -2.38 8.42 -4.61
C VAL A 30 -1.85 7.06 -5.07
N VAL A 31 -0.58 6.77 -4.77
CA VAL A 31 0.06 5.48 -5.05
C VAL A 31 0.23 4.72 -3.74
N ASN A 32 -0.11 3.44 -3.74
CA ASN A 32 0.17 2.53 -2.63
C ASN A 32 0.95 1.31 -3.12
N ILE A 33 1.73 0.73 -2.21
CA ILE A 33 2.45 -0.51 -2.42
C ILE A 33 1.51 -1.68 -2.13
N GLY A 34 1.58 -2.72 -2.95
CA GLY A 34 0.87 -3.99 -2.75
C GLY A 34 1.79 -5.10 -2.23
N ASP A 35 1.21 -6.22 -1.86
CA ASP A 35 1.91 -7.33 -1.19
C ASP A 35 3.03 -7.93 -2.05
N LEU A 36 2.87 -7.98 -3.38
CA LEU A 36 3.89 -8.52 -4.28
C LEU A 36 5.20 -7.71 -4.25
N MET A 37 5.10 -6.38 -4.19
CA MET A 37 6.26 -5.50 -4.05
C MET A 37 6.86 -5.58 -2.63
N GLU A 38 6.04 -5.74 -1.59
CA GLU A 38 6.55 -6.00 -0.23
C GLU A 38 7.35 -7.30 -0.18
N ARG A 39 6.87 -8.36 -0.85
CA ARG A 39 7.55 -9.66 -0.96
C ARG A 39 8.89 -9.56 -1.69
N TRP A 40 8.91 -8.91 -2.85
CA TRP A 40 10.13 -8.68 -3.63
C TRP A 40 11.18 -7.90 -2.85
N THR A 41 10.75 -6.89 -2.10
CA THR A 41 11.66 -5.98 -1.39
C THR A 41 12.01 -6.44 0.02
N ASN A 42 11.71 -7.69 0.36
CA ASN A 42 11.97 -8.29 1.66
C ASN A 42 11.42 -7.44 2.83
N GLY A 43 10.25 -6.83 2.63
CA GLY A 43 9.62 -5.96 3.62
C GLY A 43 10.15 -4.52 3.69
N LEU A 44 11.10 -4.11 2.83
CA LEU A 44 11.58 -2.73 2.79
C LEU A 44 10.45 -1.76 2.40
N PHE A 45 9.69 -2.11 1.35
CA PHE A 45 8.45 -1.41 1.03
C PHE A 45 7.27 -2.13 1.68
N ARG A 46 6.39 -1.37 2.33
CA ARG A 46 5.29 -1.92 3.13
C ARG A 46 3.97 -1.73 2.41
N SER A 47 3.26 -2.82 2.20
CA SER A 47 1.85 -2.86 1.82
C SER A 47 1.01 -2.46 3.03
N THR A 48 0.60 -1.20 3.04
CA THR A 48 -0.17 -0.61 4.15
C THR A 48 -1.66 -0.97 4.04
N LEU A 49 -2.31 -1.22 5.18
CA LEU A 49 -3.76 -1.36 5.21
C LEU A 49 -4.41 -0.04 4.81
N HIS A 50 -5.46 -0.11 4.01
CA HIS A 50 -6.21 1.07 3.60
C HIS A 50 -7.71 0.76 3.55
N ARG A 51 -8.52 1.78 3.77
CA ARG A 51 -9.98 1.67 3.72
C ARG A 51 -10.60 2.93 3.13
N VAL A 52 -11.80 2.78 2.58
CA VAL A 52 -12.66 3.91 2.20
C VAL A 52 -13.78 4.03 3.24
N VAL A 53 -13.99 5.24 3.74
CA VAL A 53 -15.02 5.57 4.72
C VAL A 53 -16.08 6.44 4.04
N SER A 54 -17.35 6.08 4.23
CA SER A 54 -18.47 6.88 3.73
C SER A 54 -18.61 8.17 4.56
N VAL A 55 -18.77 9.30 3.88
CA VAL A 55 -18.90 10.63 4.49
C VAL A 55 -20.23 11.31 4.12
N GLY A 56 -21.24 10.52 3.73
CA GLY A 56 -22.58 11.02 3.39
C GLY A 56 -22.64 11.83 2.08
N LYS A 57 -21.61 11.72 1.23
CA LYS A 57 -21.55 12.33 -0.10
C LYS A 57 -21.01 11.32 -1.11
N GLU A 58 -21.50 11.41 -2.34
CA GLU A 58 -20.97 10.61 -3.44
C GLU A 58 -19.53 10.97 -3.74
N ARG A 59 -18.73 9.95 -4.05
CA ARG A 59 -17.34 10.10 -4.44
C ARG A 59 -16.99 9.03 -5.45
N TYR A 60 -16.41 9.46 -6.56
CA TYR A 60 -15.91 8.58 -7.60
C TYR A 60 -14.38 8.49 -7.53
N SER A 61 -13.84 7.31 -7.80
CA SER A 61 -12.40 7.09 -7.97
C SER A 61 -12.18 5.92 -8.92
N VAL A 62 -11.10 5.99 -9.69
CA VAL A 62 -10.60 4.90 -10.53
C VAL A 62 -9.32 4.38 -9.91
N ALA A 63 -9.18 3.07 -9.82
CA ALA A 63 -7.95 2.41 -9.38
C ALA A 63 -7.32 1.68 -10.57
N VAL A 64 -6.00 1.76 -10.67
CA VAL A 64 -5.20 0.99 -11.61
C VAL A 64 -4.25 0.14 -10.79
N PHE A 65 -4.19 -1.15 -11.10
CA PHE A 65 -3.30 -2.12 -10.48
C PHE A 65 -2.22 -2.49 -11.49
N VAL A 66 -0.98 -2.55 -11.01
CA VAL A 66 0.19 -2.91 -11.82
C VAL A 66 0.82 -4.11 -11.13
N ASP A 67 0.56 -5.28 -11.69
CA ASP A 67 1.03 -6.56 -11.19
C ASP A 67 1.98 -7.20 -12.22
N PRO A 68 2.89 -8.09 -11.78
CA PRO A 68 3.72 -8.86 -12.70
C PRO A 68 2.89 -9.80 -13.58
N ASP A 69 3.56 -10.44 -14.55
CA ASP A 69 2.98 -11.57 -15.28
C ASP A 69 2.41 -12.60 -14.30
N PRO A 70 1.23 -13.19 -14.56
CA PRO A 70 0.62 -14.18 -13.68
C PRO A 70 1.50 -15.41 -13.38
N ASN A 71 2.47 -15.72 -14.23
CA ASN A 71 3.41 -16.83 -14.04
C ASN A 71 4.73 -16.40 -13.38
N CYS A 72 4.88 -15.13 -13.04
CA CYS A 72 6.06 -14.63 -12.35
C CYS A 72 6.14 -15.20 -10.94
N VAL A 73 7.26 -15.83 -10.61
CA VAL A 73 7.57 -16.26 -9.24
C VAL A 73 7.99 -15.03 -8.44
N VAL A 74 7.17 -14.64 -7.46
CA VAL A 74 7.42 -13.46 -6.63
C VAL A 74 8.20 -13.89 -5.37
N GLU A 75 9.52 -13.76 -5.46
CA GLU A 75 10.47 -14.06 -4.37
C GLU A 75 11.39 -12.88 -4.06
N CYS A 76 12.00 -12.87 -2.88
CA CYS A 76 12.90 -11.77 -2.48
C CYS A 76 13.97 -11.52 -3.54
N LEU A 77 14.04 -10.28 -4.03
CA LEU A 77 15.08 -9.87 -4.98
C LEU A 77 16.46 -9.96 -4.31
N GLU A 78 17.47 -10.34 -5.07
CA GLU A 78 18.85 -10.48 -4.59
C GLU A 78 19.37 -9.19 -3.94
N SER A 79 19.02 -8.03 -4.50
CA SER A 79 19.39 -6.72 -3.95
C SER A 79 18.69 -6.36 -2.63
N CYS A 80 17.74 -7.19 -2.19
CA CYS A 80 16.94 -6.95 -0.98
C CYS A 80 17.19 -7.99 0.12
N CYS A 81 18.19 -8.87 -0.04
CA CYS A 81 18.63 -9.81 0.98
C CYS A 81 20.16 -9.88 1.07
N SER A 82 20.64 -10.45 2.17
CA SER A 82 22.06 -10.75 2.41
C SER A 82 22.16 -11.87 3.44
N GLU A 83 23.38 -12.35 3.73
CA GLU A 83 23.60 -13.33 4.80
C GLU A 83 23.08 -12.82 6.16
N THR A 84 23.27 -11.54 6.45
CA THR A 84 22.79 -10.90 7.70
C THR A 84 21.32 -10.49 7.67
N TYR A 85 20.69 -10.53 6.50
CA TYR A 85 19.28 -10.18 6.30
C TYR A 85 18.66 -11.15 5.27
N PRO A 86 18.36 -12.40 5.69
CA PRO A 86 17.94 -13.44 4.76
C PRO A 86 16.56 -13.11 4.14
N PRO A 87 16.24 -13.73 2.99
CA PRO A 87 14.90 -13.67 2.42
C PRO A 87 13.83 -14.09 3.45
N ARG A 88 12.81 -13.25 3.63
CA ARG A 88 11.60 -13.56 4.41
C ARG A 88 10.58 -14.32 3.60
#